data_AF-A0A432H1K1-F1
#
_entry.id   AF-A0A432H1K1-F1
#
_cell.length_a   1.000
_cell.length_b   1.000
_cell.length_c   1.000
_cell.angle_alpha   90.00
_cell.angle_beta   90.00
_cell.angle_gamma   90.00
#
_symmetry.space_group_name_H-M   'P 1'
#
loop_
_entity.id
_entity.type
_entity.pdbx_description
1 polymer ?
#
loop_
_entity_poly.entity_id
_entity_poly.type
_entity_poly.pdbx_seq_one_letter_code
_entity_poly.pdbx_strand_id
1 'polypeptide(L)'
;MFKEEMEEGLTLSVATEEAARCLLCFDAPCSQACPAGTDPGRFIRKLRFRNVTGAIRTIKENNPFGWTCGVVCPTAKLCELACSRTAIDRPIQIGKLQRFLMEHGWVMGFSPVRKPESSGKGKVAIIGSGPAGLTCARELTLQGYEVTVFEKKEKAGGNLRYGIPPFRLSEEGLNREIDEIISLGVTVKTNSPIEGKEGLQKLKDEGFKAVFLSPGLWSPVRLGIEGSNLSGVLSATDFLGSMRTGKASDMENLIKNKVVAVIGGGSVAMDAAQWAKKIGAKDVYVLYRRSYTEMPAEEKEKIQALND
;
A
#
# COMPACT_ATOMS: atom_id res chain seq x y z
N MET A 1 -1.22 14.87 18.29
CA MET A 1 -0.79 14.60 16.91
C MET A 1 0.15 13.40 16.99
N PHE A 2 -0.31 12.22 16.57
CA PHE A 2 0.47 10.99 16.68
C PHE A 2 1.68 11.08 15.75
N LYS A 3 2.90 10.91 16.29
CA LYS A 3 4.13 10.95 15.50
C LYS A 3 4.14 9.79 14.50
N GLU A 4 4.29 10.11 13.22
CA GLU A 4 4.50 9.14 12.14
C GLU A 4 5.94 8.59 12.20
N GLU A 5 6.31 7.85 13.25
CA GLU A 5 7.64 7.25 13.34
C GLU A 5 7.65 5.91 12.59
N MET A 6 7.88 5.98 11.27
CA MET A 6 8.22 4.81 10.45
C MET A 6 9.68 4.38 10.70
N GLU A 7 9.97 3.08 10.53
CA GLU A 7 11.36 2.57 10.53
C GLU A 7 12.22 3.36 9.53
N GLU A 8 13.43 3.74 9.93
CA GLU A 8 14.38 4.44 9.06
C GLU A 8 14.75 3.59 7.82
N GLY A 9 14.90 4.27 6.68
CA GLY A 9 15.34 3.65 5.43
C GLY A 9 16.82 3.27 5.45
N LEU A 10 17.28 2.56 4.41
CA LEU A 10 18.71 2.25 4.27
C LEU A 10 19.48 3.50 3.80
N THR A 11 20.71 3.65 4.25
CA THR A 11 21.66 4.59 3.64
C THR A 11 22.22 4.01 2.33
N LEU A 12 22.83 4.83 1.48
CA LEU A 12 23.45 4.35 0.23
C LEU A 12 24.53 3.29 0.49
N SER A 13 25.35 3.45 1.53
CA SER A 13 26.37 2.46 1.90
C SER A 13 25.73 1.13 2.29
N VAL A 14 24.74 1.15 3.18
CA VAL A 14 24.05 -0.08 3.64
C VAL A 14 23.29 -0.75 2.49
N ALA A 15 22.58 0.02 1.65
CA ALA A 15 21.85 -0.51 0.50
C ALA A 15 22.79 -1.17 -0.52
N THR A 16 23.99 -0.62 -0.68
CA THR A 16 25.02 -1.22 -1.53
C THR A 16 25.50 -2.55 -0.98
N GLU A 17 25.89 -2.59 0.29
CA GLU A 17 26.41 -3.81 0.91
C GLU A 17 25.36 -4.92 0.86
N GLU A 18 24.10 -4.57 1.08
CA GLU A 18 22.99 -5.49 0.92
C GLU A 18 22.83 -5.97 -0.54
N ALA A 19 22.94 -5.07 -1.52
CA ALA A 19 22.91 -5.45 -2.94
C ALA A 19 24.11 -6.32 -3.35
N ALA A 20 25.28 -6.12 -2.75
CA ALA A 20 26.50 -6.89 -3.01
C ALA A 20 26.35 -8.36 -2.55
N ARG A 21 25.52 -8.64 -1.55
CA ARG A 21 25.16 -10.00 -1.13
C ARG A 21 24.35 -10.76 -2.19
N CYS A 22 23.68 -10.09 -3.14
CA CYS A 22 22.83 -10.74 -4.13
C CYS A 22 23.61 -11.70 -5.03
N LEU A 23 23.10 -12.93 -5.24
CA LEU A 23 23.77 -13.96 -6.05
C LEU A 23 23.71 -13.72 -7.56
N LEU A 24 22.96 -12.71 -8.01
CA LEU A 24 22.71 -12.43 -9.44
C LEU A 24 22.23 -13.67 -10.20
N CYS A 25 21.26 -14.39 -9.62
CA CYS A 25 20.66 -15.57 -10.22
C CYS A 25 20.22 -15.27 -11.67
N PHE A 26 20.52 -16.19 -12.60
CA PHE A 26 20.17 -16.04 -14.02
C PHE A 26 18.64 -15.95 -14.21
N ASP A 27 17.92 -16.98 -13.78
CA ASP A 27 16.45 -16.99 -13.70
C ASP A 27 16.01 -16.63 -12.27
N ALA A 28 16.10 -15.34 -11.93
CA ALA A 28 15.90 -14.87 -10.57
C ALA A 28 14.52 -15.28 -10.00
N PRO A 29 14.45 -16.20 -9.01
CA PRO A 29 13.17 -16.69 -8.49
C PRO A 29 12.39 -15.58 -7.77
N CYS A 30 13.09 -14.61 -7.19
CA CYS A 30 12.47 -13.42 -6.61
C CYS A 30 11.76 -12.54 -7.65
N SER A 31 12.22 -12.53 -8.91
CA SER A 31 11.54 -11.83 -10.01
C SER A 31 10.28 -12.55 -10.44
N GLN A 32 10.29 -13.88 -10.48
CA GLN A 32 9.10 -14.68 -10.80
C GLN A 32 8.04 -14.63 -9.69
N ALA A 33 8.48 -14.52 -8.44
CA ALA A 33 7.58 -14.43 -7.27
C ALA A 33 7.01 -13.02 -7.03
N CYS A 34 7.35 -12.03 -7.87
CA CYS A 34 6.84 -10.66 -7.72
C CYS A 34 5.53 -10.49 -8.51
N PRO A 35 4.36 -10.33 -7.85
CA PRO A 35 3.08 -10.24 -8.56
C PRO A 35 2.95 -8.98 -9.42
N ALA A 36 3.66 -7.91 -9.06
CA ALA A 36 3.70 -6.67 -9.82
C ALA A 36 4.66 -6.72 -11.02
N GLY A 37 5.42 -7.82 -11.19
CA GLY A 37 6.42 -7.97 -12.24
C GLY A 37 7.63 -7.02 -12.11
N THR A 38 7.86 -6.41 -10.94
CA THR A 38 8.85 -5.32 -10.73
C THR A 38 10.32 -5.72 -10.97
N ASP A 39 10.59 -7.03 -11.11
CA ASP A 39 11.91 -7.57 -11.43
C ASP A 39 13.04 -7.20 -10.44
N PRO A 40 12.95 -7.66 -9.17
CA PRO A 40 14.03 -7.64 -8.18
C PRO A 40 15.42 -8.00 -8.69
N GLY A 41 15.54 -9.08 -9.47
CA GLY A 41 16.83 -9.50 -10.03
C GLY A 41 17.49 -8.37 -10.83
N ARG A 42 16.74 -7.71 -11.71
CA ARG A 42 17.26 -6.63 -12.57
C ARG A 42 17.57 -5.36 -11.80
N PHE A 43 16.69 -4.89 -10.91
CA PHE A 43 16.99 -3.63 -10.20
C PHE A 43 18.12 -3.79 -9.18
N ILE A 44 18.22 -4.94 -8.50
CA ILE A 44 19.29 -5.20 -7.54
C ILE A 44 20.63 -5.35 -8.27
N ARG A 45 20.65 -6.01 -9.44
CA ARG A 45 21.86 -6.07 -10.28
C ARG A 45 22.36 -4.68 -10.65
N LYS A 46 21.45 -3.80 -11.08
CA LYS A 46 21.81 -2.42 -11.43
C LYS A 46 22.34 -1.65 -10.21
N LEU A 47 21.71 -1.77 -9.05
CA LEU A 47 22.20 -1.16 -7.80
C LEU A 47 23.58 -1.69 -7.40
N ARG A 48 23.80 -3.01 -7.47
CA ARG A 48 25.09 -3.65 -7.17
C ARG A 48 26.23 -3.07 -8.02
N PHE A 49 25.97 -2.77 -9.29
CA PHE A 49 26.92 -2.14 -10.21
C PHE A 49 26.83 -0.60 -10.24
N ARG A 50 26.30 0.03 -9.18
CA ARG A 50 26.20 1.49 -9.02
C ARG A 50 25.35 2.23 -10.05
N ASN A 51 24.55 1.51 -10.84
CA ASN A 51 23.59 2.09 -11.76
C ASN A 51 22.26 2.37 -11.04
N VAL A 52 22.28 3.37 -10.16
CA VAL A 52 21.13 3.72 -9.29
C VAL A 52 19.92 4.17 -10.10
N THR A 53 20.10 5.07 -11.06
CA THR A 53 19.00 5.57 -11.91
C THR A 53 18.40 4.46 -12.78
N GLY A 54 19.23 3.54 -13.28
CA GLY A 54 18.75 2.35 -13.98
C GLY A 54 17.95 1.40 -13.09
N ALA A 55 18.33 1.26 -11.82
CA ALA A 55 17.58 0.47 -10.84
C ALA A 55 16.21 1.12 -10.54
N ILE A 56 16.17 2.44 -10.34
CA ILE A 56 14.92 3.21 -10.16
C ILE A 56 14.01 3.05 -11.38
N ARG A 57 14.55 3.20 -12.59
CA ARG A 57 13.80 3.01 -13.84
C ARG A 57 13.16 1.63 -13.92
N THR A 58 13.90 0.59 -13.53
CA THR A 58 13.41 -0.80 -13.52
C THR A 58 12.15 -0.94 -12.67
N ILE A 59 12.14 -0.36 -11.47
CA ILE A 59 11.00 -0.42 -10.56
C ILE A 59 9.80 0.35 -11.16
N LYS A 60 10.06 1.57 -11.64
CA LYS A 60 9.03 2.47 -12.18
C LYS A 60 8.53 2.07 -13.57
N GLU A 61 9.07 1.04 -14.22
CA GLU A 61 8.54 0.55 -15.50
C GLU A 61 7.09 0.11 -15.33
N ASN A 62 6.79 -0.75 -14.35
CA ASN A 62 5.46 -1.30 -14.12
C ASN A 62 4.88 -1.05 -12.72
N ASN A 63 5.67 -0.57 -11.76
CA ASN A 63 5.19 -0.34 -10.41
C ASN A 63 5.13 1.16 -10.08
N PRO A 64 3.96 1.83 -10.26
CA PRO A 64 3.79 3.21 -9.85
C PRO A 64 3.97 3.43 -8.36
N PHE A 65 3.60 2.42 -7.55
CA PHE A 65 3.66 2.40 -6.09
C PHE A 65 4.93 1.71 -5.58
N GLY A 66 6.06 1.92 -6.26
CA GLY A 66 7.34 1.32 -5.91
C GLY A 66 7.75 1.54 -4.45
N TRP A 67 7.53 2.74 -3.91
CA TRP A 67 7.86 3.08 -2.52
C TRP A 67 6.88 2.40 -1.57
N THR A 68 5.57 2.55 -1.79
CA THR A 68 4.56 1.89 -0.96
C THR A 68 4.79 0.38 -0.91
N CYS A 69 5.02 -0.27 -2.06
CA CYS A 69 5.37 -1.69 -2.10
C CYS A 69 6.70 -2.00 -1.37
N GLY A 70 7.70 -1.13 -1.44
CA GLY A 70 8.94 -1.31 -0.67
C GLY A 70 8.73 -1.24 0.85
N VAL A 71 7.67 -0.55 1.29
CA VAL A 71 7.33 -0.35 2.71
C VAL A 71 6.42 -1.46 3.25
N VAL A 72 5.33 -1.80 2.55
CA VAL A 72 4.25 -2.64 3.11
C VAL A 72 4.05 -3.99 2.42
N CYS A 73 4.82 -4.31 1.36
CA CYS A 73 4.67 -5.59 0.68
C CYS A 73 5.07 -6.75 1.62
N PRO A 74 4.31 -7.86 1.66
CA PRO A 74 4.62 -9.01 2.50
C PRO A 74 5.76 -9.84 1.88
N THR A 75 6.96 -9.26 1.83
CA THR A 75 8.11 -9.83 1.09
C THR A 75 8.47 -11.23 1.58
N ALA A 76 8.31 -11.48 2.89
CA ALA A 76 8.53 -12.78 3.53
C ALA A 76 7.60 -13.89 3.01
N LYS A 77 6.55 -13.55 2.25
CA LYS A 77 5.63 -14.47 1.58
C LYS A 77 5.75 -14.44 0.05
N LEU A 78 6.60 -13.56 -0.49
CA LEU A 78 6.69 -13.26 -1.92
C LEU A 78 8.15 -13.36 -2.40
N CYS A 79 8.73 -12.23 -2.85
CA CYS A 79 10.03 -12.18 -3.49
C CYS A 79 11.19 -12.60 -2.57
N GLU A 80 11.11 -12.31 -1.27
CA GLU A 80 12.16 -12.69 -0.31
C GLU A 80 12.02 -14.17 0.09
N LEU A 81 10.79 -14.70 0.18
CA LEU A 81 10.57 -16.14 0.35
C LEU A 81 11.25 -16.95 -0.76
N ALA A 82 11.07 -16.51 -2.01
CA ALA A 82 11.61 -17.18 -3.18
C ALA A 82 13.12 -16.95 -3.39
N CYS A 83 13.76 -16.06 -2.62
CA CYS A 83 15.16 -15.73 -2.82
C CYS A 83 16.06 -16.95 -2.60
N SER A 84 16.98 -17.24 -3.54
CA SER A 84 17.91 -18.37 -3.41
C SER A 84 18.82 -18.28 -2.18
N ARG A 85 19.05 -17.07 -1.62
CA ARG A 85 19.82 -16.90 -0.38
C ARG A 85 19.11 -17.39 0.87
N THR A 86 17.80 -17.58 0.84
CA THR A 86 17.03 -18.10 1.98
C THR A 86 17.56 -19.47 2.44
N ALA A 87 18.15 -20.26 1.54
CA ALA A 87 18.77 -21.55 1.85
C ALA A 87 20.24 -21.46 2.30
N ILE A 88 20.85 -20.26 2.34
CA ILE A 88 22.26 -20.05 2.69
C ILE A 88 22.37 -19.34 4.04
N ASP A 89 21.72 -18.18 4.16
CA ASP A 89 21.72 -17.41 5.41
C ASP A 89 20.37 -16.70 5.61
N ARG A 90 20.18 -15.55 4.95
CA ARG A 90 18.95 -14.78 4.95
C ARG A 90 18.69 -14.23 3.55
N PRO A 91 17.42 -14.05 3.16
CA PRO A 91 17.10 -13.42 1.88
C PRO A 91 17.75 -12.03 1.79
N ILE A 92 17.90 -11.58 0.54
CA ILE A 92 18.16 -10.17 0.27
C ILE A 92 16.97 -9.37 0.79
N GLN A 93 17.21 -8.22 1.43
CA GLN A 93 16.17 -7.30 1.88
C GLN A 93 15.60 -6.50 0.69
N ILE A 94 14.94 -7.20 -0.23
CA ILE A 94 14.39 -6.68 -1.49
C ILE A 94 13.44 -5.51 -1.23
N GLY A 95 12.55 -5.62 -0.25
CA GLY A 95 11.62 -4.54 0.10
C GLY A 95 12.36 -3.27 0.52
N LYS A 96 13.36 -3.41 1.39
CA LYS A 96 14.18 -2.27 1.87
C LYS A 96 15.03 -1.65 0.76
N LEU A 97 15.60 -2.46 -0.14
CA LEU A 97 16.33 -1.96 -1.31
C LEU A 97 15.39 -1.20 -2.26
N GLN A 98 14.18 -1.70 -2.49
CA GLN A 98 13.19 -1.03 -3.32
C GLN A 98 12.77 0.31 -2.72
N ARG A 99 12.44 0.34 -1.41
CA ARG A 99 12.14 1.58 -0.67
C ARG A 99 13.27 2.60 -0.79
N PHE A 100 14.51 2.17 -0.51
CA PHE A 100 15.70 3.01 -0.63
C PHE A 100 15.82 3.63 -2.02
N LEU A 101 15.68 2.83 -3.09
CA LEU A 101 15.80 3.33 -4.46
C LEU A 101 14.76 4.41 -4.76
N MET A 102 13.52 4.26 -4.26
CA MET A 102 12.48 5.28 -4.48
C MET A 102 12.75 6.55 -3.69
N GLU A 103 13.11 6.44 -2.41
CA GLU A 103 13.49 7.59 -1.57
C GLU A 103 14.69 8.33 -2.14
N HIS A 104 15.70 7.60 -2.61
CA HIS A 104 16.87 8.18 -3.24
C HIS A 104 16.53 8.86 -4.58
N GLY A 105 15.61 8.29 -5.36
CA GLY A 105 15.09 8.92 -6.57
C GLY A 105 14.45 10.29 -6.30
N TRP A 106 13.69 10.42 -5.20
CA TRP A 106 13.12 11.70 -4.78
C TRP A 106 14.18 12.73 -4.39
N VAL A 107 15.20 12.32 -3.63
CA VAL A 107 16.32 13.21 -3.26
C VAL A 107 17.08 13.71 -4.48
N MET A 108 17.22 12.86 -5.50
CA MET A 108 17.87 13.22 -6.78
C MET A 108 16.97 14.05 -7.72
N GLY A 109 15.68 14.19 -7.43
CA GLY A 109 14.70 14.74 -8.38
C GLY A 109 14.57 13.91 -9.66
N PHE A 110 14.84 12.60 -9.59
CA PHE A 110 14.84 11.73 -10.76
C PHE A 110 13.50 11.01 -10.94
N SER A 111 12.77 11.37 -12.00
CA SER A 111 11.60 10.63 -12.47
C SER A 111 11.83 10.07 -13.88
N PRO A 112 11.83 8.74 -14.07
CA PRO A 112 12.10 8.12 -15.38
C PRO A 112 10.89 8.13 -16.31
N VAL A 113 9.68 8.37 -15.80
CA VAL A 113 8.42 8.34 -16.55
C VAL A 113 8.01 9.77 -16.84
N ARG A 114 7.75 10.08 -18.11
CA ARG A 114 7.37 11.43 -18.55
C ARG A 114 5.91 11.46 -18.97
N LYS A 115 5.28 12.62 -18.80
CA LYS A 115 3.96 12.90 -19.32
C LYS A 115 3.97 12.68 -20.85
N PRO A 116 3.09 11.83 -21.39
CA PRO A 116 2.95 11.64 -22.82
C PRO A 116 2.18 12.80 -23.44
N GLU A 117 2.31 12.97 -24.75
CA GLU A 117 1.39 13.81 -25.50
C GLU A 117 0.01 13.14 -25.58
N SER A 118 -1.06 13.93 -25.46
CA SER A 118 -2.41 13.40 -25.65
C SER A 118 -2.56 12.97 -27.11
N SER A 119 -2.88 11.71 -27.32
CA SER A 119 -3.08 11.14 -28.65
C SER A 119 -4.54 11.22 -29.12
N GLY A 120 -5.44 11.79 -28.30
CA GLY A 120 -6.86 11.91 -28.63
C GLY A 120 -7.60 10.57 -28.73
N LYS A 121 -7.05 9.48 -28.17
CA LYS A 121 -7.61 8.12 -28.25
C LYS A 121 -8.97 7.94 -27.56
N GLY A 122 -9.42 8.93 -26.81
CA GLY A 122 -10.71 8.95 -26.13
C GLY A 122 -10.59 8.98 -24.61
N LYS A 123 -11.76 9.15 -23.97
CA LYS A 123 -11.89 9.33 -22.53
C LYS A 123 -12.16 8.00 -21.82
N VAL A 124 -11.44 7.73 -20.74
CA VAL A 124 -11.66 6.57 -19.86
C VAL A 124 -11.97 7.03 -18.44
N ALA A 125 -13.06 6.50 -17.88
CA ALA A 125 -13.43 6.71 -16.48
C ALA A 125 -12.92 5.55 -15.63
N ILE A 126 -12.37 5.86 -14.47
CA ILE A 126 -11.91 4.89 -13.48
C ILE A 126 -12.67 5.14 -12.19
N ILE A 127 -13.35 4.13 -11.65
CA ILE A 127 -14.11 4.25 -10.40
C ILE A 127 -13.27 3.68 -9.25
N GLY A 128 -12.87 4.56 -8.33
CA GLY A 128 -12.03 4.27 -7.17
C GLY A 128 -10.55 4.60 -7.40
N SER A 129 -9.96 5.32 -6.45
CA SER A 129 -8.54 5.76 -6.49
C SER A 129 -7.59 4.87 -5.69
N GLY A 130 -7.95 3.59 -5.50
CA GLY A 130 -7.04 2.61 -4.89
C GLY A 130 -5.86 2.26 -5.80
N PRO A 131 -4.96 1.36 -5.34
CA PRO A 131 -3.79 0.92 -6.10
C PRO A 131 -4.12 0.48 -7.53
N ALA A 132 -5.20 -0.32 -7.68
CA ALA A 132 -5.63 -0.82 -8.98
C ALA A 132 -6.08 0.31 -9.91
N GLY A 133 -6.91 1.23 -9.43
CA GLY A 133 -7.43 2.35 -10.22
C GLY A 133 -6.33 3.32 -10.64
N LEU A 134 -5.44 3.70 -9.72
CA LEU A 134 -4.34 4.63 -10.02
C LEU A 134 -3.26 4.00 -10.91
N THR A 135 -3.00 2.70 -10.79
CA THR A 135 -2.11 1.97 -11.71
C THR A 135 -2.72 1.91 -13.11
N CYS A 136 -3.99 1.53 -13.23
CA CYS A 136 -4.71 1.54 -14.50
C CYS A 136 -4.72 2.95 -15.12
N ALA A 137 -4.92 3.98 -14.30
CA ALA A 137 -4.90 5.37 -14.75
C ALA A 137 -3.56 5.75 -15.36
N ARG A 138 -2.46 5.45 -14.66
CA ARG A 138 -1.11 5.65 -15.17
C ARG A 138 -0.92 4.97 -16.52
N GLU A 139 -1.19 3.67 -16.62
CA GLU A 139 -0.93 2.92 -17.86
C GLU A 139 -1.72 3.45 -19.04
N LEU A 140 -3.01 3.74 -18.86
CA LEU A 140 -3.86 4.28 -19.91
C LEU A 140 -3.42 5.70 -20.31
N THR A 141 -3.05 6.54 -19.35
CA THR A 141 -2.50 7.86 -19.65
C THR A 141 -1.20 7.74 -20.45
N LEU A 142 -0.27 6.84 -20.07
CA LEU A 142 0.97 6.57 -20.82
C LEU A 142 0.72 6.08 -22.26
N GLN A 143 -0.41 5.41 -22.49
CA GLN A 143 -0.85 5.01 -23.83
C GLN A 143 -1.55 6.13 -24.61
N GLY A 144 -1.74 7.31 -24.01
CA GLY A 144 -2.27 8.51 -24.64
C GLY A 144 -3.79 8.69 -24.53
N TYR A 145 -4.45 8.02 -23.58
CA TYR A 145 -5.86 8.21 -23.26
C TYR A 145 -6.07 9.37 -22.27
N GLU A 146 -7.23 10.03 -22.37
CA GLU A 146 -7.68 11.00 -21.37
C GLU A 146 -8.36 10.26 -20.21
N VAL A 147 -7.72 10.24 -19.04
CA VAL A 147 -8.20 9.45 -17.91
C VAL A 147 -8.73 10.34 -16.79
N THR A 148 -9.94 10.04 -16.33
CA THR A 148 -10.51 10.62 -15.10
C THR A 148 -10.79 9.53 -14.07
N VAL A 149 -10.21 9.67 -12.88
CA VAL A 149 -10.46 8.83 -11.72
C VAL A 149 -11.51 9.50 -10.84
N PHE A 150 -12.56 8.78 -10.50
CA PHE A 150 -13.63 9.21 -9.61
C PHE A 150 -13.48 8.52 -8.25
N GLU A 151 -13.23 9.31 -7.21
CA GLU A 151 -13.04 8.85 -5.83
C GLU A 151 -14.20 9.32 -4.96
N LYS A 152 -14.79 8.40 -4.20
CA LYS A 152 -15.91 8.69 -3.29
C LYS A 152 -15.48 9.52 -2.08
N LYS A 153 -14.27 9.28 -1.56
CA LYS A 153 -13.73 9.94 -0.36
C LYS A 153 -13.04 11.27 -0.71
N GLU A 154 -12.64 11.99 0.33
CA GLU A 154 -12.02 13.31 0.25
C GLU A 154 -10.64 13.30 -0.42
N LYS A 155 -9.84 12.25 -0.20
CA LYS A 155 -8.46 12.10 -0.70
C LYS A 155 -8.30 10.80 -1.48
N ALA A 156 -7.40 10.82 -2.46
CA ALA A 156 -7.07 9.66 -3.27
C ALA A 156 -6.17 8.65 -2.52
N GLY A 157 -6.18 7.38 -2.94
CA GLY A 157 -5.28 6.33 -2.43
C GLY A 157 -5.98 5.09 -1.87
N GLY A 158 -7.32 5.10 -1.78
CA GLY A 158 -8.11 3.95 -1.30
C GLY A 158 -7.61 3.39 0.03
N ASN A 159 -7.46 2.06 0.12
CA ASN A 159 -6.99 1.39 1.34
C ASN A 159 -5.53 1.72 1.72
N LEU A 160 -4.67 2.15 0.78
CA LEU A 160 -3.32 2.60 1.15
C LEU A 160 -3.40 3.78 2.11
N ARG A 161 -4.32 4.71 1.83
CA ARG A 161 -4.61 5.81 2.74
C ARG A 161 -5.46 5.30 3.89
N TYR A 162 -6.72 4.95 3.66
CA TYR A 162 -7.70 4.82 4.73
C TYR A 162 -7.62 3.51 5.54
N GLY A 163 -6.88 2.51 5.06
CA GLY A 163 -6.80 1.19 5.70
C GLY A 163 -5.46 0.92 6.40
N ILE A 164 -4.35 1.45 5.88
CA ILE A 164 -3.02 1.22 6.44
C ILE A 164 -2.69 2.33 7.46
N PRO A 165 -2.30 1.98 8.71
CA PRO A 165 -1.93 2.96 9.72
C PRO A 165 -0.76 3.88 9.31
N PRO A 166 -0.73 5.13 9.78
CA PRO A 166 0.33 6.09 9.43
C PRO A 166 1.71 5.68 9.95
N PHE A 167 1.78 4.91 11.05
CA PHE A 167 3.04 4.36 11.55
C PHE A 167 3.61 3.23 10.67
N ARG A 168 2.83 2.72 9.71
CA ARG A 168 3.28 1.76 8.70
C ARG A 168 3.51 2.40 7.34
N LEU A 169 2.68 3.37 6.96
CA LEU A 169 2.74 4.04 5.67
C LEU A 169 2.42 5.53 5.83
N SER A 170 3.44 6.39 5.70
CA SER A 170 3.29 7.84 5.88
C SER A 170 2.41 8.45 4.79
N GLU A 171 1.72 9.54 5.15
CA GLU A 171 0.96 10.31 4.14
C GLU A 171 1.88 10.95 3.11
N GLU A 172 3.04 11.44 3.56
CA GLU A 172 3.98 12.14 2.68
C GLU A 172 4.46 11.23 1.54
N GLY A 173 4.93 10.02 1.87
CA GLY A 173 5.43 9.10 0.84
C GLY A 173 4.34 8.64 -0.11
N LEU A 174 3.12 8.37 0.39
CA LEU A 174 1.97 8.02 -0.45
C LEU A 174 1.56 9.19 -1.36
N ASN A 175 1.55 10.42 -0.85
CA ASN A 175 1.21 11.61 -1.64
C ASN A 175 2.20 11.78 -2.80
N ARG A 176 3.51 11.61 -2.57
CA ARG A 176 4.52 11.70 -3.64
C ARG A 176 4.24 10.74 -4.79
N GLU A 177 3.89 9.50 -4.51
CA GLU A 177 3.57 8.52 -5.57
C GLU A 177 2.27 8.86 -6.32
N ILE A 178 1.26 9.35 -5.61
CA ILE A 178 0.00 9.78 -6.23
C ILE A 178 0.23 11.03 -7.09
N ASP A 179 0.99 12.01 -6.60
CA ASP A 179 1.30 13.24 -7.30
C ASP A 179 2.14 12.97 -8.55
N GLU A 180 3.07 12.02 -8.50
CA GLU A 180 3.78 11.54 -9.69
C GLU A 180 2.80 11.02 -10.76
N ILE A 181 1.79 10.23 -10.38
CA ILE A 181 0.76 9.73 -11.31
C ILE A 181 -0.07 10.88 -11.88
N ILE A 182 -0.52 11.81 -11.03
CA ILE A 182 -1.30 12.99 -11.45
C ILE A 182 -0.49 13.86 -12.42
N SER A 183 0.83 14.01 -12.19
CA SER A 183 1.72 14.80 -13.05
C SER A 183 1.82 14.27 -14.49
N LEU A 184 1.48 12.99 -14.72
CA LEU A 184 1.40 12.39 -16.05
C LEU A 184 0.15 12.85 -16.83
N GLY A 185 -0.78 13.57 -16.20
CA GLY A 185 -2.02 14.05 -16.82
C GLY A 185 -3.27 13.28 -16.41
N VAL A 186 -3.19 12.42 -15.40
CA VAL A 186 -4.38 11.79 -14.80
C VAL A 186 -5.20 12.85 -14.06
N THR A 187 -6.48 12.97 -14.37
CA THR A 187 -7.41 13.81 -13.60
C THR A 187 -8.02 12.99 -12.47
N VAL A 188 -7.98 13.48 -11.23
CA VAL A 188 -8.62 12.83 -10.08
C VAL A 188 -9.70 13.73 -9.50
N LYS A 189 -10.95 13.25 -9.49
CA LYS A 189 -12.10 13.92 -8.87
C LYS A 189 -12.45 13.22 -7.57
N THR A 190 -12.11 13.83 -6.44
CA THR A 190 -12.51 13.36 -5.11
C THR A 190 -13.93 13.80 -4.77
N ASN A 191 -14.50 13.25 -3.69
CA ASN A 191 -15.90 13.48 -3.30
C ASN A 191 -16.92 13.26 -4.44
N SER A 192 -16.62 12.36 -5.36
CA SER A 192 -17.36 12.14 -6.61
C SER A 192 -17.76 10.67 -6.74
N PRO A 193 -18.67 10.16 -5.89
CA PRO A 193 -19.12 8.77 -5.98
C PRO A 193 -19.90 8.51 -7.27
N ILE A 194 -19.63 7.36 -7.89
CA ILE A 194 -20.45 6.83 -9.00
C ILE A 194 -21.25 5.65 -8.47
N GLU A 195 -22.57 5.78 -8.47
CA GLU A 195 -23.48 4.82 -7.85
C GLU A 195 -24.51 4.28 -8.86
N GLY A 196 -24.72 2.97 -8.81
CA GLY A 196 -25.75 2.29 -9.58
C GLY A 196 -25.61 2.40 -11.10
N LYS A 197 -26.68 2.02 -11.80
CA LYS A 197 -26.75 2.05 -13.27
C LYS A 197 -26.79 3.47 -13.82
N GLU A 198 -27.46 4.37 -13.12
CA GLU A 198 -27.60 5.77 -13.52
C GLU A 198 -26.25 6.50 -13.52
N GLY A 199 -25.39 6.27 -12.51
CA GLY A 199 -24.05 6.82 -12.49
C GLY A 199 -23.21 6.35 -13.68
N LEU A 200 -23.30 5.07 -14.05
CA LEU A 200 -22.63 4.55 -15.24
C LEU A 200 -23.19 5.13 -16.55
N GLN A 201 -24.50 5.39 -16.61
CA GLN A 201 -25.11 6.02 -17.78
C GLN A 201 -24.63 7.46 -17.94
N LYS A 202 -24.57 8.24 -16.87
CA LYS A 202 -24.02 9.61 -16.88
C LYS A 202 -22.60 9.66 -17.44
N LEU A 203 -21.73 8.72 -17.05
CA LEU A 203 -20.38 8.64 -17.62
C LEU A 203 -20.39 8.40 -19.14
N LYS A 204 -21.28 7.54 -19.63
CA LYS A 204 -21.41 7.34 -21.09
C LYS A 204 -21.89 8.61 -21.79
N ASP A 205 -22.86 9.29 -21.20
CA ASP A 205 -23.43 10.54 -21.73
C ASP A 205 -22.39 11.68 -21.73
N GLU A 206 -21.47 11.71 -20.75
CA GLU A 206 -20.30 12.61 -20.70
C GLU A 206 -19.20 12.25 -21.72
N GLY A 207 -19.39 11.18 -22.51
CA GLY A 207 -18.51 10.79 -23.60
C GLY A 207 -17.37 9.83 -23.24
N PHE A 208 -17.37 9.27 -22.02
CA PHE A 208 -16.43 8.21 -21.65
C PHE A 208 -16.67 6.94 -22.48
N LYS A 209 -15.61 6.43 -23.12
CA LYS A 209 -15.66 5.27 -24.03
C LYS A 209 -15.46 3.94 -23.30
N ALA A 210 -14.81 3.97 -22.14
CA ALA A 210 -14.62 2.82 -21.28
C ALA A 210 -14.71 3.22 -19.81
N VAL A 211 -15.09 2.25 -18.97
CA VAL A 211 -15.14 2.39 -17.51
C VAL A 211 -14.39 1.23 -16.87
N PHE A 212 -13.41 1.53 -16.03
CA PHE A 212 -12.72 0.54 -15.20
C PHE A 212 -13.24 0.61 -13.77
N LEU A 213 -13.68 -0.54 -13.23
CA LEU A 213 -14.24 -0.64 -11.88
C LEU A 213 -13.18 -1.12 -10.89
N SER A 214 -12.75 -0.24 -10.00
CA SER A 214 -11.84 -0.55 -8.89
C SER A 214 -12.29 0.06 -7.55
N PRO A 215 -13.56 -0.09 -7.13
CA PRO A 215 -14.06 0.54 -5.92
C PRO A 215 -13.46 -0.06 -4.64
N GLY A 216 -12.88 -1.27 -4.71
CA GLY A 216 -12.38 -2.01 -3.55
C GLY A 216 -13.51 -2.64 -2.72
N LEU A 217 -13.15 -3.21 -1.57
CA LEU A 217 -14.06 -3.83 -0.61
C LEU A 217 -14.04 -3.02 0.69
N TRP A 218 -15.12 -2.27 0.94
CA TRP A 218 -15.24 -1.39 2.12
C TRP A 218 -16.22 -1.89 3.17
N SER A 219 -17.12 -2.80 2.81
CA SER A 219 -18.09 -3.37 3.75
C SER A 219 -17.37 -4.31 4.72
N PRO A 220 -17.51 -4.11 6.05
CA PRO A 220 -16.88 -4.99 7.02
C PRO A 220 -17.60 -6.33 7.09
N VAL A 221 -16.84 -7.39 7.34
CA VAL A 221 -17.40 -8.70 7.69
C VAL A 221 -17.87 -8.63 9.14
N ARG A 222 -19.15 -8.94 9.39
CA ARG A 222 -19.73 -9.04 10.73
C ARG A 222 -19.92 -10.51 11.10
N LEU A 223 -19.77 -10.83 12.39
CA LEU A 223 -19.86 -12.21 12.89
C LEU A 223 -21.29 -12.79 12.85
N GLY A 224 -22.33 -11.95 12.75
CA GLY A 224 -23.72 -12.41 12.67
C GLY A 224 -24.24 -13.07 13.96
N ILE A 225 -23.63 -12.75 15.11
CA ILE A 225 -24.01 -13.27 16.43
C ILE A 225 -24.80 -12.23 17.22
N GLU A 226 -25.51 -12.68 18.26
CA GLU A 226 -26.16 -11.78 19.22
C GLU A 226 -25.16 -10.76 19.77
N GLY A 227 -25.58 -9.50 19.87
CA GLY A 227 -24.72 -8.40 20.31
C GLY A 227 -23.79 -7.79 19.25
N SER A 228 -23.80 -8.26 17.99
CA SER A 228 -22.95 -7.72 16.90
C SER A 228 -23.20 -6.24 16.55
N ASN A 229 -24.29 -5.66 17.06
CA ASN A 229 -24.69 -4.26 16.84
C ASN A 229 -24.63 -3.41 18.13
N LEU A 230 -24.05 -3.94 19.22
CA LEU A 230 -23.83 -3.15 20.43
C LEU A 230 -22.88 -1.98 20.15
N SER A 231 -23.04 -0.88 20.86
CA SER A 231 -22.28 0.37 20.65
C SER A 231 -20.77 0.22 20.82
N GLY A 232 -20.31 -0.78 21.57
CA GLY A 232 -18.89 -1.10 21.74
C GLY A 232 -18.29 -1.98 20.64
N VAL A 233 -19.09 -2.46 19.67
CA VAL A 233 -18.62 -3.32 18.59
C VAL A 233 -18.31 -2.49 17.35
N LEU A 234 -17.02 -2.30 17.11
CA LEU A 234 -16.50 -1.50 16.00
C LEU A 234 -16.03 -2.41 14.86
N SER A 235 -16.17 -1.93 13.63
CA SER A 235 -15.49 -2.55 12.50
C SER A 235 -14.03 -2.10 12.47
N ALA A 236 -13.13 -2.97 11.99
CA ALA A 236 -11.72 -2.61 11.82
C ALA A 236 -11.55 -1.44 10.85
N THR A 237 -12.38 -1.37 9.81
CA THR A 237 -12.39 -0.26 8.83
C THR A 237 -12.73 1.08 9.47
N ASP A 238 -13.70 1.12 10.38
CA ASP A 238 -14.06 2.36 11.09
C ASP A 238 -13.01 2.73 12.13
N PHE A 239 -12.54 1.72 12.88
CA PHE A 239 -11.59 1.92 13.97
C PHE A 239 -10.22 2.39 13.47
N LEU A 240 -9.65 1.73 12.46
CA LEU A 240 -8.37 2.13 11.85
C LEU A 240 -8.52 3.39 11.00
N GLY A 241 -9.64 3.52 10.27
CA GLY A 241 -9.93 4.70 9.47
C GLY A 241 -10.02 5.99 10.31
N SER A 242 -10.29 5.87 11.61
CA SER A 242 -10.32 7.01 12.54
C SER A 242 -8.98 7.77 12.62
N MET A 243 -7.85 7.07 12.40
CA MET A 243 -6.50 7.65 12.41
C MET A 243 -6.32 8.76 11.38
N ARG A 244 -7.04 8.68 10.24
CA ARG A 244 -6.86 9.57 9.09
C ARG A 244 -8.06 10.46 8.80
N THR A 245 -9.14 10.31 9.55
CA THR A 245 -10.40 11.03 9.32
C THR A 245 -10.69 12.06 10.42
N GLY A 246 -9.70 12.38 11.27
CA GLY A 246 -9.86 13.29 12.39
C GLY A 246 -10.68 12.73 13.56
N LYS A 247 -11.04 11.45 13.52
CA LYS A 247 -11.86 10.76 14.53
C LYS A 247 -11.05 9.98 15.56
N ALA A 248 -9.72 10.14 15.56
CA ALA A 248 -8.84 9.42 16.46
C ALA A 248 -9.17 9.70 17.94
N SER A 249 -9.50 10.95 18.29
CA SER A 249 -9.89 11.33 19.66
C SER A 249 -11.21 10.70 20.10
N ASP A 250 -12.16 10.54 19.18
CA ASP A 250 -13.43 9.85 19.47
C ASP A 250 -13.16 8.38 19.84
N MET A 251 -12.27 7.72 19.10
CA MET A 251 -11.88 6.34 19.38
C MET A 251 -11.06 6.22 20.67
N GLU A 252 -10.14 7.17 20.94
CA GLU A 252 -9.41 7.23 22.21
C GLU A 252 -10.40 7.30 23.38
N ASN A 253 -11.30 8.29 23.40
CA ASN A 253 -12.28 8.46 24.47
C ASN A 253 -13.16 7.21 24.65
N LEU A 254 -13.46 6.51 23.56
CA LEU A 254 -14.26 5.30 23.60
C LEU A 254 -13.55 4.14 24.31
N ILE A 255 -12.23 3.98 24.14
CA ILE A 255 -11.50 2.79 24.63
C ILE A 255 -10.52 3.05 25.77
N LYS A 256 -10.27 4.32 26.11
CA LYS A 256 -9.30 4.72 27.13
C LYS A 256 -9.57 4.03 28.47
N ASN A 257 -8.53 3.42 29.03
CA ASN A 257 -8.54 2.64 30.26
C ASN A 257 -9.51 1.42 30.25
N LYS A 258 -10.00 1.00 29.08
CA LYS A 258 -10.85 -0.20 28.92
C LYS A 258 -10.05 -1.40 28.42
N VAL A 259 -10.63 -2.58 28.60
CA VAL A 259 -10.15 -3.81 27.98
C VAL A 259 -10.76 -3.92 26.59
N VAL A 260 -9.92 -4.19 25.58
CA VAL A 260 -10.32 -4.31 24.18
C VAL A 260 -10.07 -5.73 23.70
N ALA A 261 -11.08 -6.34 23.06
CA ALA A 261 -10.93 -7.60 22.34
C ALA A 261 -10.91 -7.34 20.83
N VAL A 262 -9.84 -7.75 20.16
CA VAL A 262 -9.69 -7.69 18.71
C VAL A 262 -9.96 -9.08 18.13
N ILE A 263 -11.00 -9.21 17.31
CA ILE A 263 -11.37 -10.50 16.70
C ILE A 263 -10.70 -10.64 15.34
N GLY A 264 -9.77 -11.59 15.22
CA GLY A 264 -9.04 -11.88 13.98
C GLY A 264 -7.56 -12.17 14.22
N GLY A 265 -6.85 -12.61 13.17
CA GLY A 265 -5.41 -12.94 13.25
C GLY A 265 -4.59 -12.51 12.03
N GLY A 266 -5.18 -11.71 11.14
CA GLY A 266 -4.48 -11.12 9.98
C GLY A 266 -3.84 -9.78 10.30
N SER A 267 -3.18 -9.17 9.31
CA SER A 267 -2.48 -7.88 9.47
C SER A 267 -3.39 -6.77 10.01
N VAL A 268 -4.65 -6.70 9.56
CA VAL A 268 -5.66 -5.76 10.07
C VAL A 268 -5.92 -5.92 11.57
N ALA A 269 -5.89 -7.16 12.09
CA ALA A 269 -6.06 -7.42 13.51
C ALA A 269 -4.83 -6.95 14.32
N MET A 270 -3.62 -7.17 13.79
CA MET A 270 -2.38 -6.69 14.42
C MET A 270 -2.34 -5.15 14.45
N ASP A 271 -2.71 -4.50 13.35
CA ASP A 271 -2.80 -3.05 13.26
C ASP A 271 -3.83 -2.48 14.24
N ALA A 272 -5.00 -3.13 14.36
CA ALA A 272 -6.03 -2.73 15.31
C ALA A 272 -5.58 -2.91 16.77
N ALA A 273 -4.86 -3.99 17.08
CA ALA A 273 -4.33 -4.24 18.41
C ALA A 273 -3.30 -3.19 18.82
N GLN A 274 -2.31 -2.94 17.96
CA GLN A 274 -1.30 -1.90 18.17
C GLN A 274 -1.94 -0.52 18.31
N TRP A 275 -2.95 -0.21 17.49
CA TRP A 275 -3.65 1.07 17.58
C TRP A 275 -4.42 1.23 18.90
N ALA A 276 -5.16 0.20 19.29
CA ALA A 276 -5.91 0.20 20.54
C ALA A 276 -4.99 0.47 21.74
N LYS A 277 -3.82 -0.19 21.75
CA LYS A 277 -2.80 0.04 22.78
C LYS A 277 -2.27 1.47 22.76
N LYS A 278 -1.90 1.98 21.57
CA LYS A 278 -1.37 3.35 21.40
C LYS A 278 -2.32 4.45 21.84
N ILE A 279 -3.64 4.26 21.71
CA ILE A 279 -4.65 5.25 22.15
C ILE A 279 -5.19 4.98 23.56
N GLY A 280 -4.48 4.20 24.36
CA GLY A 280 -4.72 4.12 25.81
C GLY A 280 -5.73 3.07 26.25
N ALA A 281 -5.96 2.02 25.46
CA ALA A 281 -6.58 0.81 26.00
C ALA A 281 -5.72 0.26 27.17
N LYS A 282 -6.39 -0.19 28.24
CA LYS A 282 -5.71 -0.78 29.41
C LYS A 282 -5.04 -2.10 29.02
N ASP A 283 -5.85 -3.00 28.48
CA ASP A 283 -5.44 -4.32 28.00
C ASP A 283 -6.04 -4.58 26.61
N VAL A 284 -5.28 -5.28 25.77
CA VAL A 284 -5.71 -5.65 24.41
C VAL A 284 -5.53 -7.15 24.24
N TYR A 285 -6.62 -7.84 23.89
CA TYR A 285 -6.63 -9.28 23.64
C TYR A 285 -6.90 -9.53 22.16
N VAL A 286 -6.00 -10.24 21.49
CA VAL A 286 -6.25 -10.75 20.13
C VAL A 286 -6.90 -12.12 20.25
N LEU A 287 -8.13 -12.24 19.78
CA LEU A 287 -8.89 -13.48 19.76
C LEU A 287 -8.91 -14.04 18.33
N TYR A 288 -8.19 -15.14 18.14
CA TYR A 288 -8.12 -15.84 16.87
C TYR A 288 -8.65 -17.26 17.01
N ARG A 289 -9.45 -17.68 16.03
CA ARG A 289 -10.17 -18.98 16.07
C ARG A 289 -9.27 -20.22 15.82
N ARG A 290 -7.97 -20.03 15.58
CA ARG A 290 -6.99 -21.11 15.33
C ARG A 290 -5.71 -20.85 16.12
N SER A 291 -4.68 -21.68 15.88
CA SER A 291 -3.39 -21.55 16.57
C SER A 291 -2.61 -20.30 16.16
N TYR A 292 -1.65 -19.91 17.00
CA TYR A 292 -0.71 -18.82 16.71
C TYR A 292 0.09 -19.04 15.41
N THR A 293 0.46 -20.29 15.13
CA THR A 293 1.20 -20.67 13.91
C THR A 293 0.35 -20.56 12.64
N GLU A 294 -0.97 -20.62 12.76
CA GLU A 294 -1.90 -20.48 11.63
C GLU A 294 -2.36 -19.04 11.40
N MET A 295 -1.92 -18.09 12.23
CA MET A 295 -2.28 -16.67 12.07
C MET A 295 -1.80 -16.13 10.71
N PRO A 296 -2.69 -15.52 9.90
CA PRO A 296 -2.30 -14.98 8.59
C PRO A 296 -1.38 -13.76 8.64
N ALA A 297 -1.29 -13.04 9.76
CA ALA A 297 -0.39 -11.88 9.90
C ALA A 297 1.08 -12.29 9.71
N GLU A 298 1.93 -11.36 9.29
CA GLU A 298 3.36 -11.63 9.18
C GLU A 298 4.02 -11.77 10.56
N GLU A 299 5.09 -12.55 10.65
CA GLU A 299 5.81 -12.79 11.91
C GLU A 299 6.24 -11.47 12.57
N LYS A 300 6.77 -10.53 11.78
CA LYS A 300 7.15 -9.20 12.24
C LYS A 300 5.96 -8.44 12.85
N GLU A 301 4.78 -8.50 12.22
CA GLU A 301 3.56 -7.83 12.70
C GLU A 301 3.06 -8.46 14.00
N LYS A 302 3.10 -9.79 14.12
CA LYS A 302 2.73 -10.52 15.34
C LYS A 302 3.65 -10.18 16.50
N ILE A 303 4.97 -10.19 16.27
CA ILE A 303 5.96 -9.83 17.30
C ILE A 303 5.80 -8.38 17.72
N GLN A 304 5.60 -7.46 16.77
CA GLN A 304 5.38 -6.06 17.08
C GLN A 304 4.13 -5.84 17.94
N ALA A 305 3.02 -6.50 17.59
CA ALA A 305 1.77 -6.41 18.36
C ALA A 305 1.86 -7.04 19.77
N LEU A 306 2.82 -7.92 20.03
CA LEU A 306 3.08 -8.49 21.36
C LEU A 306 3.97 -7.60 22.24
N ASN A 307 4.85 -6.81 21.62
CA ASN A 307 5.84 -5.99 22.31
C ASN A 307 5.35 -4.56 22.60
N ASP A 308 4.42 -4.03 21.78
CA ASP A 308 3.77 -2.72 21.95
C ASP A 308 2.65 -2.76 23.02
#